data_AF-A0A8B4U1N6-F1
#
_entry.id   AF-A0A8B4U1N6-F1
#
_cell.length_a   1.000
_cell.length_b   1.000
_cell.length_c   1.000
_cell.angle_alpha   90.00
_cell.angle_beta   90.00
_cell.angle_gamma   90.00
#
_symmetry.space_group_name_H-M   'P 1'
#
loop_
_entity.id
_entity.type
_entity.pdbx_description
1 polymer ?
#
loop_
_entity_poly.entity_id
_entity_poly.type
_entity_poly.pdbx_seq_one_letter_code
_entity_poly.pdbx_strand_id
1 'polypeptide(L)'
;MTDQNNEARDMWAEALSLMFKGDHQEELFRISDDEIDALEGLSPDRWPTAGQTDINWDLSVPGRRHSIYLPGPRVLQPADCEQIDLSSLVLGKASFADFDPLINSFFRLTDSSLWVEITNPKLGKAILHIAKGWPVSPVLLSVHEDGGFHFGDGTHRYEVLKRSGTPHFYFLAMPDDVSAINKQLTFQWMSD
;
A
#
# COMPACT_ATOMS: atom_id res chain seq x y z
N MET A 1 25.10 42.96 -8.65
CA MET A 1 25.70 41.61 -8.52
C MET A 1 24.57 40.68 -8.03
N THR A 2 23.55 40.50 -8.88
CA THR A 2 22.23 39.94 -8.51
C THR A 2 21.54 39.21 -9.67
N ASP A 3 21.91 39.44 -10.94
CA ASP A 3 21.29 38.75 -12.09
C ASP A 3 21.79 37.32 -12.31
N GLN A 4 23.09 37.06 -12.15
CA GLN A 4 23.65 35.71 -12.38
C GLN A 4 23.10 34.64 -11.42
N ASN A 5 22.67 35.03 -10.21
CA ASN A 5 22.05 34.11 -9.25
C ASN A 5 20.60 33.79 -9.61
N ASN A 6 19.89 34.67 -10.31
CA ASN A 6 18.53 34.40 -10.78
C ASN A 6 18.55 33.52 -12.02
N GLU A 7 19.44 33.78 -12.98
CA GLU A 7 19.61 32.92 -14.16
C GLU A 7 20.02 31.49 -13.78
N ALA A 8 20.97 31.32 -12.85
CA ALA A 8 21.36 29.99 -12.37
C ALA A 8 20.22 29.27 -11.65
N ARG A 9 19.34 30.00 -10.96
CA ARG A 9 18.21 29.43 -10.21
C ARG A 9 17.05 29.06 -11.13
N ASP A 10 16.81 29.84 -12.16
CA ASP A 10 15.81 29.56 -13.19
C ASP A 10 16.25 28.39 -14.08
N MET A 11 17.54 28.32 -14.45
CA MET A 11 18.09 27.15 -15.14
C MET A 11 17.99 25.87 -14.31
N TRP A 12 18.17 25.96 -12.98
CA TRP A 12 17.98 24.83 -12.06
C TRP A 12 16.52 24.40 -11.96
N ALA A 13 15.59 25.36 -11.88
CA ALA A 13 14.16 25.08 -11.85
C ALA A 13 13.67 24.46 -13.16
N GLU A 14 14.20 24.92 -14.30
CA GLU A 14 13.89 24.39 -15.62
C GLU A 14 14.48 22.99 -15.84
N ALA A 15 15.72 22.75 -15.36
CA ALA A 15 16.35 21.42 -15.36
C ALA A 15 15.61 20.42 -14.45
N LEU A 16 15.16 20.85 -13.27
CA LEU A 16 14.29 20.05 -12.39
C LEU A 16 12.95 19.77 -13.08
N SER A 17 12.33 20.78 -13.69
CA SER A 17 11.07 20.59 -14.38
C SER A 17 11.21 19.66 -15.60
N LEU A 18 12.36 19.62 -16.27
CA LEU A 18 12.66 18.69 -17.36
C LEU A 18 12.94 17.26 -16.87
N MET A 19 13.62 17.08 -15.72
CA MET A 19 13.78 15.76 -15.09
C MET A 19 12.43 15.13 -14.70
N PHE A 20 11.44 15.95 -14.34
CA PHE A 20 10.10 15.49 -13.96
C PHE A 20 9.05 15.60 -15.08
N LYS A 21 9.41 16.07 -16.29
CA LYS A 21 8.51 16.15 -17.47
C LYS A 21 8.81 15.13 -18.57
N GLY A 22 9.66 14.13 -18.29
CA GLY A 22 9.81 12.98 -19.18
C GLY A 22 8.71 11.95 -18.91
N ASP A 23 8.07 11.45 -19.96
CA ASP A 23 7.19 10.26 -19.99
C ASP A 23 7.95 8.97 -19.61
N HIS A 24 8.60 8.94 -18.44
CA HIS A 24 9.44 7.86 -17.93
C HIS A 24 9.01 7.34 -16.55
N GLN A 25 7.80 7.66 -16.08
CA GLN A 25 7.34 7.19 -14.76
C GLN A 25 7.30 5.66 -14.63
N GLU A 26 7.11 4.91 -15.72
CA GLU A 26 7.08 3.44 -15.68
C GLU A 26 8.46 2.78 -15.54
N GLU A 27 9.57 3.49 -15.78
CA GLU A 27 10.92 2.94 -15.56
C GLU A 27 11.41 3.10 -14.11
N LEU A 28 10.78 3.96 -13.31
CA LEU A 28 11.22 4.30 -11.96
C LEU A 28 10.96 3.19 -10.92
N PHE A 29 10.07 2.24 -11.22
CA PHE A 29 9.61 1.22 -10.27
C PHE A 29 9.83 -0.21 -10.77
N ARG A 30 10.99 -0.48 -11.38
CA ARG A 30 11.35 -1.83 -11.83
C ARG A 30 12.04 -2.63 -10.73
N ILE A 31 11.51 -3.84 -10.50
CA ILE A 31 12.09 -4.86 -9.64
C ILE A 31 12.32 -6.08 -10.53
N SER A 32 13.54 -6.60 -10.60
CA SER A 32 13.83 -7.79 -11.41
C SER A 32 13.36 -9.07 -10.72
N ASP A 33 13.13 -10.12 -11.51
CA ASP A 33 12.80 -11.45 -10.98
C ASP A 33 13.98 -11.99 -10.13
N ASP A 34 15.23 -11.75 -10.52
CA ASP A 34 16.42 -12.12 -9.73
C ASP A 34 16.42 -11.48 -8.32
N GLU A 35 15.99 -10.21 -8.19
CA GLU A 35 15.88 -9.56 -6.88
C GLU A 35 14.78 -10.21 -6.02
N ILE A 36 13.68 -10.64 -6.64
CA ILE A 36 12.56 -11.33 -5.96
C ILE A 36 12.98 -12.72 -5.51
N ASP A 37 13.63 -13.49 -6.40
CA ASP A 37 14.07 -14.85 -6.14
C ASP A 37 15.10 -14.90 -5.00
N ALA A 38 15.95 -13.87 -4.88
CA ALA A 38 16.90 -13.74 -3.78
C ALA A 38 16.23 -13.58 -2.39
N LEU A 39 14.94 -13.23 -2.34
CA LEU A 39 14.18 -13.10 -1.10
C LEU A 39 13.41 -14.37 -0.73
N GLU A 40 13.21 -15.30 -1.67
CA GLU A 40 12.32 -16.44 -1.48
C GLU A 40 12.75 -17.28 -0.27
N GLY A 41 11.79 -17.59 0.61
CA GLY A 41 12.03 -18.38 1.82
C GLY A 41 12.74 -17.65 2.96
N LEU A 42 13.13 -16.37 2.79
CA LEU A 42 13.65 -15.59 3.90
C LEU A 42 12.56 -15.37 4.96
N SER A 43 12.93 -15.55 6.23
CA SER A 43 12.09 -15.19 7.36
C SER A 43 11.97 -13.66 7.48
N PRO A 44 10.87 -13.14 8.07
CA PRO A 44 10.62 -11.70 8.06
C PRO A 44 11.68 -10.83 8.74
N ASP A 45 12.36 -11.34 9.77
CA ASP A 45 13.48 -10.70 10.45
C ASP A 45 14.71 -10.50 9.54
N ARG A 46 14.76 -11.21 8.41
CA ARG A 46 15.83 -11.14 7.41
C ARG A 46 15.44 -10.36 6.17
N TRP A 47 14.22 -9.82 6.11
CA TRP A 47 13.81 -8.97 5.00
C TRP A 47 14.54 -7.63 5.04
N PRO A 48 14.79 -6.99 3.88
CA PRO A 48 15.39 -5.67 3.82
C PRO A 48 14.52 -4.57 4.46
N THR A 49 13.25 -4.86 4.73
CA THR A 49 12.33 -3.96 5.46
C THR A 49 12.39 -4.12 6.98
N ALA A 50 13.10 -5.12 7.52
CA ALA A 50 13.15 -5.37 8.96
C ALA A 50 13.80 -4.17 9.69
N GLY A 51 13.08 -3.59 10.65
CA GLY A 51 13.50 -2.39 11.37
C GLY A 51 13.22 -1.06 10.65
N GLN A 52 12.62 -1.09 9.46
CA GLN A 52 12.19 0.10 8.73
C GLN A 52 10.89 0.66 9.34
N THR A 53 11.01 1.72 10.14
CA THR A 53 9.87 2.43 10.74
C THR A 53 9.30 3.52 9.83
N ASP A 54 10.16 4.14 9.01
CA ASP A 54 9.81 5.28 8.16
C ASP A 54 9.33 4.79 6.79
N ILE A 55 8.01 4.80 6.62
CA ILE A 55 7.33 4.37 5.40
C ILE A 55 6.88 5.59 4.60
N ASN A 56 7.20 5.60 3.31
CA ASN A 56 6.76 6.63 2.37
C ASN A 56 5.30 6.38 1.96
N TRP A 57 4.35 6.87 2.75
CA TRP A 57 2.92 6.67 2.47
C TRP A 57 2.39 7.60 1.38
N ASP A 58 1.71 7.04 0.37
CA ASP A 58 0.90 7.80 -0.58
C ASP A 58 -0.56 7.79 -0.14
N LEU A 59 -0.94 8.81 0.64
CA LEU A 59 -2.29 8.99 1.16
C LEU A 59 -3.14 9.89 0.26
N SER A 60 -2.61 10.29 -0.90
CA SER A 60 -3.28 11.21 -1.82
C SER A 60 -4.50 10.53 -2.49
N VAL A 61 -5.52 11.32 -2.84
CA VAL A 61 -6.67 10.81 -3.59
C VAL A 61 -6.26 10.09 -4.89
N PRO A 62 -5.30 10.60 -5.70
CA PRO A 62 -4.78 9.85 -6.85
C PRO A 62 -4.12 8.52 -6.47
N GLY A 63 -3.39 8.47 -5.35
CA GLY A 63 -2.73 7.26 -4.84
C GLY A 63 -3.69 6.14 -4.46
N ARG A 64 -4.94 6.47 -4.11
CA ARG A 64 -5.99 5.50 -3.75
C ARG A 64 -6.25 4.47 -4.85
N ARG A 65 -6.02 4.81 -6.13
CA ARG A 65 -6.14 3.87 -7.27
C ARG A 65 -5.23 2.64 -7.15
N HIS A 66 -4.13 2.73 -6.39
CA HIS A 66 -3.19 1.64 -6.13
C HIS A 66 -3.55 0.84 -4.88
N SER A 67 -4.67 1.15 -4.22
CA SER A 67 -5.18 0.43 -3.05
C SER A 67 -6.25 -0.59 -3.43
N ILE A 68 -6.77 -0.52 -4.65
CA ILE A 68 -7.91 -1.31 -5.12
C ILE A 68 -7.54 -1.94 -6.47
N TYR A 69 -7.78 -3.23 -6.61
CA TYR A 69 -7.80 -3.89 -7.90
C TYR A 69 -9.08 -3.50 -8.65
N LEU A 70 -9.00 -2.48 -9.50
CA LEU A 70 -10.05 -2.21 -10.47
C LEU A 70 -9.95 -3.31 -11.54
N PRO A 71 -10.97 -4.18 -11.69
CA PRO A 71 -10.93 -5.18 -12.74
C PRO A 71 -10.81 -4.43 -14.08
N GLY A 72 -9.74 -4.71 -14.83
CA GLY A 72 -9.70 -4.37 -16.25
C GLY A 72 -10.88 -5.04 -16.99
N PRO A 73 -11.14 -4.68 -18.26
CA PRO A 73 -12.36 -5.06 -19.01
C PRO A 73 -12.48 -6.57 -19.36
N ARG A 74 -11.96 -7.48 -18.54
CA ARG A 74 -12.00 -8.93 -18.72
C ARG A 74 -12.36 -9.70 -17.45
N VAL A 75 -13.46 -9.36 -16.77
CA VAL A 75 -14.23 -10.34 -15.99
C VAL A 75 -15.71 -9.95 -16.03
N LEU A 76 -16.57 -10.91 -16.39
CA LEU A 76 -18.01 -10.84 -16.27
C LEU A 76 -18.39 -10.84 -14.77
N GLN A 77 -18.55 -9.66 -14.19
CA GLN A 77 -19.30 -9.41 -12.95
C GLN A 77 -20.60 -8.67 -13.31
N PRO A 78 -21.65 -8.70 -12.47
CA PRO A 78 -22.97 -8.17 -12.81
C PRO A 78 -22.86 -6.71 -13.25
N ALA A 79 -23.70 -6.30 -14.20
CA ALA A 79 -23.64 -5.04 -14.93
C ALA A 79 -23.77 -3.74 -14.10
N ASP A 80 -23.72 -3.82 -12.77
CA ASP A 80 -24.07 -2.75 -11.83
C ASP A 80 -22.91 -2.30 -10.92
N CYS A 81 -21.68 -2.80 -11.13
CA CYS A 81 -20.52 -2.24 -10.42
C CYS A 81 -20.11 -0.92 -11.12
N GLU A 82 -20.81 0.16 -10.78
CA GLU A 82 -20.42 1.52 -11.19
C GLU A 82 -18.96 1.78 -10.81
N GLN A 83 -18.26 2.59 -11.62
CA GLN A 83 -16.89 2.98 -11.37
C GLN A 83 -16.73 3.45 -9.91
N ILE A 84 -15.87 2.77 -9.13
CA ILE A 84 -15.61 3.15 -7.74
C ILE A 84 -15.13 4.60 -7.71
N ASP A 85 -15.89 5.49 -7.08
CA ASP A 85 -15.46 6.85 -6.82
C ASP A 85 -14.35 6.83 -5.76
N LEU A 86 -13.10 6.94 -6.20
CA LEU A 86 -11.93 6.94 -5.32
C LEU A 86 -11.95 8.06 -4.28
N SER A 87 -12.65 9.17 -4.56
CA SER A 87 -12.79 10.27 -3.62
C SER A 87 -13.72 9.94 -2.46
N SER A 88 -14.69 9.05 -2.68
CA SER A 88 -15.63 8.59 -1.65
C SER A 88 -15.00 7.68 -0.59
N LEU A 89 -13.85 7.07 -0.88
CA LEU A 89 -13.18 6.16 0.05
C LEU A 89 -12.71 6.89 1.30
N VAL A 90 -12.95 6.29 2.46
CA VAL A 90 -12.62 6.91 3.74
C VAL A 90 -11.26 6.42 4.22
N LEU A 91 -10.34 7.34 4.50
CA LEU A 91 -8.98 7.05 4.96
C LEU A 91 -8.91 6.93 6.48
N GLY A 92 -8.47 5.76 6.97
CA GLY A 92 -8.22 5.49 8.37
C GLY A 92 -6.77 5.15 8.67
N LYS A 93 -6.40 5.28 9.95
CA LYS A 93 -5.11 4.87 10.50
C LYS A 93 -5.32 4.02 11.76
N ALA A 94 -4.68 2.86 11.81
CA ALA A 94 -4.76 1.94 12.96
C ALA A 94 -3.38 1.43 13.38
N SER A 95 -3.26 1.01 14.64
CA SER A 95 -2.08 0.27 15.11
C SER A 95 -2.18 -1.19 14.67
N PHE A 96 -1.05 -1.83 14.37
CA PHE A 96 -1.06 -3.27 14.07
C PHE A 96 -1.50 -4.10 15.27
N ALA A 97 -1.07 -3.71 16.48
CA ALA A 97 -1.37 -4.43 17.72
C ALA A 97 -2.87 -4.49 18.02
N ASP A 98 -3.61 -3.41 17.73
CA ASP A 98 -5.06 -3.36 17.94
C ASP A 98 -5.82 -4.05 16.80
N PHE A 99 -5.28 -4.04 15.58
CA PHE A 99 -5.95 -4.56 14.40
C PHE A 99 -5.75 -6.07 14.17
N ASP A 100 -4.53 -6.59 14.34
CA ASP A 100 -4.20 -8.01 14.06
C ASP A 100 -5.18 -9.02 14.72
N PRO A 101 -5.57 -8.84 16.01
CA PRO A 101 -6.53 -9.72 16.66
C PRO A 101 -7.94 -9.70 16.06
N LEU A 102 -8.28 -8.71 15.23
CA LEU A 102 -9.59 -8.50 14.64
C LEU A 102 -9.68 -9.04 13.20
N ILE A 103 -8.55 -9.42 12.59
CA ILE A 103 -8.54 -10.12 11.31
C ILE A 103 -9.27 -11.44 11.47
N ASN A 104 -10.19 -11.75 10.57
CA ASN A 104 -10.89 -13.03 10.57
C ASN A 104 -9.87 -14.17 10.47
N SER A 105 -10.06 -15.24 11.26
CA SER A 105 -9.09 -16.33 11.38
C SER A 105 -8.70 -16.99 10.07
N PHE A 106 -9.58 -16.99 9.06
CA PHE A 106 -9.30 -17.56 7.73
C PHE A 106 -8.23 -16.79 6.95
N PHE A 107 -8.01 -15.51 7.27
CA PHE A 107 -7.04 -14.65 6.56
C PHE A 107 -5.77 -14.39 7.37
N ARG A 108 -5.62 -15.00 8.56
CA ARG A 108 -4.44 -14.80 9.40
C ARG A 108 -3.28 -15.62 8.87
N LEU A 109 -2.19 -14.93 8.53
CA LEU A 109 -0.96 -15.54 8.04
C LEU A 109 0.09 -15.64 9.15
N THR A 110 0.76 -16.79 9.18
CA THR A 110 1.92 -17.04 10.04
C THR A 110 3.21 -16.79 9.26
N ASP A 111 4.31 -16.52 9.95
CA ASP A 111 5.60 -16.26 9.28
C ASP A 111 6.04 -17.43 8.40
N SER A 112 5.74 -18.67 8.81
CA SER A 112 6.03 -19.88 8.04
C SER A 112 5.12 -20.08 6.82
N SER A 113 3.94 -19.45 6.79
CA SER A 113 2.97 -19.65 5.71
C SER A 113 2.99 -18.57 4.63
N LEU A 114 3.72 -17.47 4.84
CA LEU A 114 3.78 -16.34 3.89
C LEU A 114 4.17 -16.76 2.47
N TRP A 115 5.31 -17.42 2.29
CA TRP A 115 5.78 -17.87 0.97
C TRP A 115 4.99 -19.04 0.36
N VAL A 116 3.95 -19.52 1.05
CA VAL A 116 3.10 -20.62 0.58
C VAL A 116 1.70 -20.11 0.25
N GLU A 117 1.14 -19.26 1.11
CA GLU A 117 -0.25 -18.84 1.04
C GLU A 117 -0.46 -17.55 0.25
N ILE A 118 0.56 -16.69 0.13
CA ILE A 118 0.49 -15.48 -0.70
C ILE A 118 1.47 -15.58 -1.87
N THR A 119 1.04 -15.12 -3.05
CA THR A 119 1.78 -15.30 -4.32
C THR A 119 3.23 -14.80 -4.23
N ASN A 120 4.22 -15.70 -4.36
CA ASN A 120 5.65 -15.41 -4.17
C ASN A 120 6.14 -14.17 -4.93
N PRO A 121 5.89 -14.03 -6.25
CA PRO A 121 6.30 -12.83 -6.98
C PRO A 121 5.71 -11.52 -6.43
N LYS A 122 4.49 -11.54 -5.88
CA LYS A 122 3.86 -10.35 -5.32
C LYS A 122 4.41 -10.02 -3.93
N LEU A 123 4.74 -11.03 -3.13
CA LEU A 123 5.36 -10.83 -1.81
C LEU A 123 6.76 -10.22 -1.96
N GLY A 124 7.62 -10.80 -2.79
CA GLY A 124 8.95 -10.24 -3.05
C GLY A 124 8.90 -8.83 -3.61
N LYS A 125 7.97 -8.54 -4.54
CA LYS A 125 7.74 -7.17 -5.03
C LYS A 125 7.35 -6.21 -3.92
N ALA A 126 6.44 -6.58 -3.02
CA ALA A 126 6.03 -5.73 -1.91
C ALA A 126 7.20 -5.45 -0.95
N ILE A 127 8.00 -6.48 -0.61
CA ILE A 127 9.20 -6.34 0.22
C ILE A 127 10.17 -5.32 -0.40
N LEU A 128 10.52 -5.50 -1.67
CA LEU A 128 11.48 -4.65 -2.35
C LEU A 128 10.97 -3.24 -2.61
N HIS A 129 9.69 -3.08 -2.95
CA HIS A 129 9.04 -1.79 -3.14
C HIS A 129 9.14 -0.95 -1.86
N ILE A 130 8.80 -1.54 -0.71
CA ILE A 130 8.84 -0.86 0.59
C ILE A 130 10.29 -0.59 1.01
N ALA A 131 11.19 -1.56 0.85
CA ALA A 131 12.61 -1.41 1.19
C ALA A 131 13.31 -0.31 0.38
N LYS A 132 12.93 -0.12 -0.89
CA LYS A 132 13.44 0.97 -1.75
C LYS A 132 12.86 2.34 -1.40
N GLY A 133 11.97 2.44 -0.42
CA GLY A 133 11.37 3.70 0.03
C GLY A 133 10.36 4.29 -0.96
N TRP A 134 9.82 3.46 -1.86
CA TRP A 134 8.85 3.89 -2.85
C TRP A 134 7.47 4.15 -2.22
N PRO A 135 6.62 4.97 -2.86
CA PRO A 135 5.32 5.33 -2.29
C PRO A 135 4.43 4.11 -2.07
N VAL A 136 3.88 3.97 -0.87
CA VAL A 136 3.02 2.86 -0.44
C VAL A 136 1.61 3.38 -0.26
N SER A 137 0.69 2.88 -1.07
CA SER A 137 -0.74 3.17 -0.90
C SER A 137 -1.34 2.41 0.29
N PRO A 138 -2.42 2.91 0.91
CA PRO A 138 -3.18 2.18 1.93
C PRO A 138 -3.70 0.82 1.46
N VAL A 139 -4.06 -0.04 2.42
CA VAL A 139 -4.77 -1.31 2.15
C VAL A 139 -6.27 -1.05 2.01
N LEU A 140 -7.01 -1.91 1.29
CA LEU A 140 -8.47 -1.84 1.28
C LEU A 140 -9.02 -2.76 2.37
N LEU A 141 -9.66 -2.15 3.39
CA LEU A 141 -10.24 -2.86 4.52
C LEU A 141 -11.73 -3.15 4.26
N SER A 142 -12.13 -4.39 4.52
CA SER A 142 -13.51 -4.84 4.40
C SER A 142 -13.92 -5.74 5.57
N VAL A 143 -15.21 -5.83 5.84
CA VAL A 143 -15.76 -6.70 6.90
C VAL A 143 -16.19 -8.02 6.27
N HIS A 144 -15.78 -9.14 6.88
CA HIS A 144 -16.18 -10.45 6.41
C HIS A 144 -17.61 -10.79 6.89
N GLU A 145 -18.38 -11.53 6.09
CA GLU A 145 -19.77 -11.89 6.41
C GLU A 145 -19.89 -12.73 7.70
N ASP A 146 -18.93 -13.64 7.92
CA ASP A 146 -18.81 -14.44 9.15
C ASP A 146 -18.18 -13.68 10.33
N GLY A 147 -17.99 -12.36 10.20
CA GLY A 147 -17.39 -11.49 11.22
C GLY A 147 -15.86 -11.36 11.12
N GLY A 148 -15.32 -10.32 11.75
CA GLY A 148 -13.91 -9.93 11.65
C GLY A 148 -13.57 -9.22 10.34
N PHE A 149 -12.31 -8.82 10.20
CA PHE A 149 -11.82 -8.09 9.04
C PHE A 149 -11.10 -8.97 8.03
N HIS A 150 -11.14 -8.56 6.77
CA HIS A 150 -10.29 -9.06 5.70
C HIS A 150 -9.84 -7.91 4.81
N PHE A 151 -8.86 -8.16 3.96
CA PHE A 151 -8.41 -7.19 2.97
C PHE A 151 -9.06 -7.50 1.62
N GLY A 152 -9.79 -6.53 1.06
CA GLY A 152 -10.25 -6.62 -0.33
C GLY A 152 -9.09 -6.52 -1.32
N ASP A 153 -8.03 -5.79 -0.95
CA ASP A 153 -6.74 -5.75 -1.62
C ASP A 153 -5.66 -5.20 -0.67
N GLY A 154 -4.39 -5.43 -0.99
CA GLY A 154 -3.24 -4.93 -0.22
C GLY A 154 -2.68 -5.91 0.81
N THR A 155 -3.11 -7.17 0.83
CA THR A 155 -2.61 -8.20 1.76
C THR A 155 -1.08 -8.30 1.78
N HIS A 156 -0.42 -8.35 0.62
CA HIS A 156 1.06 -8.42 0.56
C HIS A 156 1.72 -7.21 1.22
N ARG A 157 1.19 -5.99 0.99
CA ARG A 157 1.71 -4.77 1.60
C ARG A 157 1.50 -4.81 3.11
N TYR A 158 0.31 -5.20 3.57
CA TYR A 158 0.00 -5.34 4.99
C TYR A 158 0.98 -6.26 5.71
N GLU A 159 1.20 -7.47 5.16
CA GLU A 159 2.07 -8.48 5.77
C GLU A 159 3.54 -8.04 5.83
N VAL A 160 3.99 -7.24 4.86
CA VAL A 160 5.35 -6.65 4.90
C VAL A 160 5.43 -5.54 5.94
N LEU A 161 4.48 -4.61 5.93
CA LEU A 161 4.49 -3.44 6.83
C LEU A 161 4.38 -3.86 8.29
N LYS A 162 3.52 -4.82 8.63
CA LYS A 162 3.35 -5.28 10.03
C LYS A 162 4.62 -5.91 10.62
N ARG A 163 5.57 -6.30 9.75
CA ARG A 163 6.86 -6.90 10.12
C ARG A 163 8.05 -5.98 9.86
N SER A 164 7.83 -4.78 9.34
CA SER A 164 8.91 -3.80 9.13
C SER A 164 9.34 -3.14 10.43
N GLY A 165 8.51 -3.20 11.49
CA GLY A 165 8.71 -2.49 12.75
C GLY A 165 7.99 -1.14 12.82
N THR A 166 7.29 -0.72 11.76
CA THR A 166 6.40 0.44 11.83
C THR A 166 5.16 0.11 12.69
N PRO A 167 4.73 0.99 13.62
CA PRO A 167 3.67 0.65 14.57
C PRO A 167 2.24 0.77 14.03
N HIS A 168 2.06 1.47 12.91
CA HIS A 168 0.75 1.80 12.36
C HIS A 168 0.71 1.55 10.85
N PHE A 169 -0.50 1.36 10.34
CA PHE A 169 -0.79 1.34 8.92
C PHE A 169 -1.99 2.22 8.58
N TYR A 170 -2.13 2.49 7.29
CA TYR A 170 -3.26 3.21 6.73
C TYR A 170 -4.13 2.27 5.91
N PHE A 171 -5.43 2.49 5.98
CA PHE A 171 -6.42 1.74 5.23
C PHE A 171 -7.45 2.67 4.60
N LEU A 172 -8.03 2.22 3.50
CA LEU A 172 -9.23 2.79 2.92
C LEU A 172 -10.39 1.86 3.22
N ALA A 173 -11.57 2.43 3.45
CA ALA A 173 -12.82 1.71 3.59
C ALA A 173 -13.86 2.26 2.62
N MET A 174 -14.75 1.39 2.15
CA MET A 174 -15.97 1.84 1.48
C MET A 174 -16.86 2.57 2.51
N PRO A 175 -17.56 3.65 2.12
CA PRO A 175 -18.47 4.38 3.02
C PRO A 175 -19.44 3.47 3.78
N ASP A 176 -19.95 2.43 3.11
CA ASP A 176 -20.92 1.49 3.69
C ASP A 176 -20.31 0.62 4.80
N ASP A 177 -19.01 0.35 4.74
CA ASP A 177 -18.29 -0.45 5.74
C ASP A 177 -17.90 0.35 6.99
N VAL A 178 -17.89 1.69 6.92
CA VAL A 178 -17.44 2.59 8.00
C VAL A 178 -18.17 2.31 9.32
N SER A 179 -19.48 2.13 9.27
CA SER A 179 -20.29 1.86 10.47
C SER A 179 -19.95 0.52 11.12
N ALA A 180 -19.65 -0.50 10.31
CA ALA A 180 -19.27 -1.81 10.80
C ALA A 180 -17.84 -1.83 11.36
N ILE A 181 -16.93 -1.08 10.74
CA ILE A 181 -15.54 -0.88 11.20
C ILE A 181 -15.51 -0.14 12.54
N ASN A 182 -16.29 0.95 12.69
CA ASN A 182 -16.41 1.74 13.92
C ASN A 182 -16.79 0.92 15.16
N LYS A 183 -17.48 -0.22 14.98
CA LYS A 183 -17.93 -1.07 16.10
C LYS A 183 -16.83 -1.98 16.65
N GLN A 184 -15.79 -2.23 15.86
CA GLN A 184 -14.82 -3.30 16.15
C GLN A 184 -13.40 -2.79 16.36
N LEU A 185 -13.01 -1.69 15.72
CA LEU A 185 -11.64 -1.19 15.75
C LEU A 185 -11.60 0.20 16.40
N THR A 186 -10.60 0.44 17.25
CA THR A 186 -10.23 1.80 17.68
C THR A 186 -9.20 2.33 16.69
N PHE A 187 -9.51 3.41 15.99
CA PHE A 187 -8.62 3.97 14.97
C PHE A 187 -8.85 5.48 14.82
N GLN A 188 -8.00 6.15 14.05
CA GLN A 188 -8.12 7.56 13.72
C GLN A 188 -8.61 7.72 12.28
N TRP A 189 -9.82 8.23 12.07
CA TRP A 189 -10.23 8.74 10.76
C TRP A 189 -9.42 9.98 10.43
N MET A 190 -8.84 10.01 9.23
CA MET A 190 -8.13 11.19 8.74
C MET A 190 -9.16 12.10 8.06
N SER A 191 -9.22 13.36 8.47
CA SER A 191 -9.94 14.38 7.72
C SER A 191 -9.18 14.64 6.42
N ASP A 192 -9.88 14.72 5.29
CA ASP A 192 -9.29 15.16 4.03
C ASP A 192 -8.72 16.59 4.13
#